data_AF-A0A7J6MNG8-F1
#
_entry.id   AF-A0A7J6MNG8-F1
#
_cell.length_a   1.000
_cell.length_b   1.000
_cell.length_c   1.000
_cell.angle_alpha   90.00
_cell.angle_beta   90.00
_cell.angle_gamma   90.00
#
_symmetry.space_group_name_H-M   'P 1'
#
loop_
_entity.id
_entity.type
_entity.pdbx_description
1 polymer ?
#
loop_
_entity_poly.entity_id
_entity_poly.type
_entity_poly.pdbx_seq_one_letter_code
_entity_poly.pdbx_strand_id
1 'polypeptide(L)'
;MTRLFTFLALMISTLIVEGLRGLLQATPRPSGVYGGTVPDATGEIIFNAGHPTFSMDVVILGCPLAVQGLQYQVVHLKEEAYNVKVDHTGTNLVQQVNACGDLRIVIGDFAEMTFYFNPSDNENAIELRSTTEEWEGRFEHT
;
A
#
# COMPACT_ATOMS: atom_id res chain seq x y z
N MET A 1 -30.89 -50.46 1.93
CA MET A 1 -29.50 -50.02 2.11
C MET A 1 -29.23 -48.81 1.21
N THR A 2 -29.68 -47.61 1.57
CA THR A 2 -29.52 -46.43 0.67
C THR A 2 -29.65 -45.08 1.39
N ARG A 3 -29.06 -44.94 2.59
CA ARG A 3 -29.07 -43.65 3.32
C ARG A 3 -27.73 -43.24 3.96
N LEU A 4 -26.69 -44.06 3.81
CA LEU A 4 -25.39 -43.79 4.44
C LEU A 4 -24.43 -42.98 3.54
N PHE A 5 -24.65 -42.96 2.22
CA PHE A 5 -23.75 -42.28 1.27
C PHE A 5 -24.00 -40.78 1.13
N THR A 6 -25.18 -40.28 1.52
CA THR A 6 -25.53 -38.86 1.33
C THR A 6 -24.98 -37.94 2.41
N PHE A 7 -24.72 -38.46 3.62
CA PHE A 7 -24.17 -37.67 4.72
C PHE A 7 -22.66 -37.43 4.62
N LEU A 8 -21.91 -38.36 4.03
CA LEU A 8 -20.46 -38.22 3.84
C LEU A 8 -20.12 -37.16 2.77
N ALA A 9 -20.94 -37.05 1.72
CA ALA A 9 -20.76 -36.06 0.66
C ALA A 9 -21.03 -34.62 1.13
N LEU A 10 -21.97 -34.42 2.06
CA LEU A 10 -22.27 -33.10 2.63
C LEU A 10 -21.16 -32.59 3.56
N MET A 11 -20.57 -33.48 4.38
CA MET A 11 -19.50 -33.11 5.32
C MET A 11 -18.20 -32.73 4.58
N ILE A 12 -17.87 -33.42 3.49
CA ILE A 12 -16.68 -33.11 2.68
C ILE A 12 -16.86 -31.77 1.94
N SER A 13 -18.07 -31.46 1.47
CA SER A 13 -18.32 -30.22 0.74
C SER A 13 -18.29 -28.98 1.64
N THR A 14 -18.75 -29.05 2.89
CA THR A 14 -18.61 -27.92 3.84
C THR A 14 -17.17 -27.71 4.30
N LEU A 15 -16.41 -28.77 4.57
CA LEU A 15 -15.01 -28.67 4.98
C LEU A 15 -14.10 -28.09 3.90
N ILE A 16 -14.36 -28.40 2.63
CA ILE A 16 -13.62 -27.80 1.50
C ILE A 16 -13.95 -26.31 1.35
N VAL A 17 -15.21 -25.91 1.55
CA VAL A 17 -15.64 -24.51 1.42
C VAL A 17 -15.08 -23.64 2.56
N GLU A 18 -15.06 -24.12 3.80
CA GLU A 18 -14.46 -23.38 4.92
C GLU A 18 -12.93 -23.39 4.86
N GLY A 19 -12.30 -24.51 4.45
CA GLY A 19 -10.86 -24.60 4.22
C GLY A 19 -10.35 -23.71 3.09
N LEU A 20 -11.10 -23.57 1.98
CA LEU A 20 -10.75 -22.63 0.90
C LEU A 20 -11.00 -21.17 1.29
N ARG A 21 -12.00 -20.88 2.12
CA ARG A 21 -12.27 -19.52 2.61
C ARG A 21 -11.15 -18.98 3.50
N GLY A 22 -10.48 -19.86 4.27
CA GLY A 22 -9.28 -19.51 5.04
C GLY A 22 -8.02 -19.28 4.17
N LEU A 23 -7.97 -19.83 2.95
CA LEU A 23 -6.80 -19.78 2.06
C LEU A 23 -6.81 -18.63 1.04
N LEU A 24 -7.87 -17.81 1.01
CA LEU A 24 -8.05 -16.70 0.07
C LEU A 24 -8.50 -15.41 0.75
N GLN A 25 -8.03 -15.12 1.96
CA GLN A 25 -8.07 -13.73 2.42
C GLN A 25 -7.09 -12.94 1.55
N ALA A 26 -7.61 -12.31 0.51
CA ALA A 26 -6.87 -11.38 -0.30
C ALA A 26 -6.34 -10.28 0.62
N THR A 27 -5.02 -10.10 0.66
CA THR A 27 -4.40 -8.98 1.35
C THR A 27 -5.10 -7.70 0.93
N PRO A 28 -5.68 -6.93 1.87
CA PRO A 28 -6.46 -5.77 1.52
C PRO A 28 -5.54 -4.75 0.87
N ARG A 29 -5.97 -4.19 -0.25
CA ARG A 29 -5.27 -3.09 -0.91
C ARG A 29 -5.33 -1.84 -0.02
N PRO A 30 -4.30 -0.97 -0.06
CA PRO A 30 -4.42 0.31 0.61
C PRO A 30 -5.62 1.07 0.00
N SER A 31 -6.38 1.70 0.88
CA SER A 31 -7.52 2.54 0.52
C SER A 31 -7.68 3.61 1.59
N GLY A 32 -8.26 4.75 1.21
CA GLY A 32 -8.47 5.86 2.14
C GLY A 32 -7.33 6.86 2.15
N VAL A 33 -7.34 7.71 3.18
CA VAL A 33 -6.40 8.82 3.37
C VAL A 33 -5.37 8.42 4.41
N TYR A 34 -4.10 8.68 4.11
CA TYR A 34 -2.97 8.45 5.00
C TYR A 34 -2.29 9.80 5.24
N GLY A 35 -2.38 10.32 6.45
CA GLY A 35 -1.83 11.61 6.85
C GLY A 35 -0.64 11.43 7.78
N GLY A 36 0.34 12.33 7.72
CA GLY A 36 1.50 12.24 8.58
C GLY A 36 2.24 13.55 8.72
N THR A 37 2.91 13.72 9.86
CA THR A 37 3.88 14.79 10.09
C THR A 37 5.05 14.21 10.88
N VAL A 38 6.16 14.01 10.18
CA VAL A 38 7.47 13.62 10.73
C VAL A 38 8.50 14.70 10.36
N PRO A 39 9.69 14.73 10.99
CA PRO A 39 10.66 15.80 10.76
C PRO A 39 11.01 16.05 9.28
N ASP A 40 11.07 14.97 8.49
CA ASP A 40 11.51 15.04 7.11
C ASP A 40 10.37 14.97 6.08
N ALA A 41 9.14 14.68 6.52
CA ALA A 41 8.00 14.51 5.62
C ALA A 41 6.68 14.89 6.29
N THR A 42 5.81 15.61 5.59
CA THR A 42 4.45 15.91 6.05
C THR A 42 3.48 15.91 4.88
N GLY A 43 2.20 15.63 5.13
CA GLY A 43 1.14 15.73 4.14
C GLY A 43 0.30 14.47 4.07
N GLU A 44 -0.26 14.20 2.90
CA GLU A 44 -1.25 13.15 2.68
C GLU A 44 -0.97 12.30 1.44
N ILE A 45 -1.29 11.01 1.57
CA ILE A 45 -1.34 10.04 0.47
C ILE A 45 -2.76 9.46 0.43
N ILE A 46 -3.41 9.51 -0.73
CA ILE A 46 -4.81 9.15 -0.90
C ILE A 46 -4.94 7.99 -1.89
N PHE A 47 -5.32 6.82 -1.39
CA PHE A 47 -5.54 5.63 -2.21
C PHE A 47 -7.00 5.50 -2.65
N ASN A 48 -7.23 5.39 -3.96
CA ASN A 48 -8.57 5.29 -4.52
C ASN A 48 -9.16 3.90 -4.27
N ALA A 49 -10.30 3.83 -3.58
CA ALA A 49 -11.01 2.58 -3.38
C ALA A 49 -11.40 1.94 -4.72
N GLY A 50 -11.06 0.66 -4.90
CA GLY A 50 -11.41 -0.12 -6.10
C GLY A 50 -10.53 0.12 -7.32
N HIS A 51 -9.59 1.06 -7.29
CA HIS A 51 -8.66 1.33 -8.40
C HIS A 51 -7.21 1.22 -7.94
N PRO A 52 -6.29 0.68 -8.76
CA PRO A 52 -4.88 0.61 -8.41
C PRO A 52 -4.19 1.97 -8.64
N THR A 53 -4.79 3.05 -8.11
CA THR A 53 -4.28 4.42 -8.23
C THR A 53 -4.29 5.16 -6.90
N PHE A 54 -3.36 6.10 -6.75
CA PHE A 54 -3.31 7.00 -5.60
C PHE A 54 -2.87 8.41 -6.01
N SER A 55 -3.03 9.35 -5.10
CA SER A 55 -2.49 10.70 -5.20
C SER A 55 -1.63 11.02 -3.98
N MET A 56 -0.66 11.89 -4.14
CA MET A 56 0.16 12.43 -3.04
C MET A 56 0.07 13.95 -3.04
N ASP A 57 -0.01 14.53 -1.85
CA ASP A 57 0.23 15.93 -1.57
C ASP A 57 1.09 16.01 -0.32
N VAL A 58 2.41 15.98 -0.50
CA VAL A 58 3.39 15.86 0.57
C VAL A 58 4.51 16.87 0.42
N VAL A 59 5.14 17.22 1.53
CA VAL A 59 6.37 18.01 1.57
C VAL A 59 7.46 17.10 2.16
N ILE A 60 8.51 16.82 1.39
CA ILE A 60 9.65 15.99 1.82
C ILE A 60 10.90 16.85 1.81
N LEU A 61 11.62 16.95 2.92
CA LEU A 61 12.79 17.81 3.10
C LEU A 61 12.58 19.26 2.58
N GLY A 62 11.35 19.78 2.73
CA GLY A 62 10.96 21.11 2.24
C GLY A 62 10.58 21.17 0.74
N CYS A 63 10.65 20.07 -0.01
CA CYS A 63 10.18 19.99 -1.38
C CYS A 63 8.70 19.58 -1.45
N PRO A 64 7.81 20.43 -1.96
CA PRO A 64 6.41 20.07 -2.17
C PRO A 64 6.25 19.18 -3.41
N LEU A 65 5.51 18.08 -3.24
CA LEU A 65 5.19 17.10 -4.27
C LEU A 65 3.68 16.86 -4.26
N ALA A 66 3.01 17.28 -5.33
CA ALA A 66 1.58 17.15 -5.52
C ALA A 66 1.29 16.42 -6.84
N VAL A 67 1.04 15.12 -6.77
CA VAL A 67 0.88 14.25 -7.96
C VAL A 67 -0.40 13.44 -7.83
N GLN A 68 -1.16 13.36 -8.92
CA GLN A 68 -2.41 12.60 -8.98
C GLN A 68 -2.29 11.44 -9.97
N GLY A 69 -3.05 10.39 -9.71
CA GLY A 69 -3.22 9.28 -10.65
C GLY A 69 -1.99 8.38 -10.79
N LEU A 70 -1.12 8.33 -9.78
CA LEU A 70 -0.01 7.36 -9.72
C LEU A 70 -0.60 5.96 -9.68
N GLN A 71 -0.10 5.07 -10.55
CA GLN A 71 -0.53 3.68 -10.53
C GLN A 71 0.34 2.87 -9.56
N TYR A 72 -0.21 1.79 -8.99
CA TYR A 72 0.57 0.90 -8.14
C TYR A 72 0.20 -0.57 -8.30
N GLN A 73 1.13 -1.43 -7.91
CA GLN A 73 0.97 -2.88 -7.86
C GLN A 73 1.46 -3.41 -6.52
N VAL A 74 0.76 -4.40 -5.97
CA VAL A 74 1.20 -5.10 -4.74
C VAL A 74 2.21 -6.17 -5.14
N VAL A 75 3.43 -6.12 -4.58
CA VAL A 75 4.57 -6.97 -5.03
C VAL A 75 5.01 -8.00 -3.98
N HIS A 76 4.60 -7.86 -2.72
CA HIS A 76 4.91 -8.83 -1.67
C HIS A 76 3.67 -9.14 -0.83
N LEU A 77 3.55 -10.36 -0.30
CA LEU A 77 2.39 -10.80 0.49
C LEU A 77 2.88 -11.41 1.81
N LYS A 78 3.67 -10.66 2.58
CA LYS A 78 3.85 -11.02 4.00
C LYS A 78 2.62 -10.54 4.77
N GLU A 79 2.32 -11.24 5.86
CA GLU A 79 1.02 -11.17 6.53
C GLU A 79 0.67 -9.75 7.05
N GLU A 80 1.65 -8.97 7.51
CA GLU A 80 1.41 -7.70 8.24
C GLU A 80 2.04 -6.45 7.57
N ALA A 81 2.89 -6.64 6.56
CA ALA A 81 3.47 -5.55 5.78
C ALA A 81 3.82 -6.00 4.35
N TYR A 82 3.59 -5.14 3.38
CA TYR A 82 3.94 -5.42 1.99
C TYR A 82 4.38 -4.20 1.20
N ASN A 83 5.16 -4.44 0.15
CA ASN A 83 5.59 -3.39 -0.77
C ASN A 83 4.53 -3.15 -1.85
N VAL A 84 4.27 -1.87 -2.11
CA VAL A 84 3.58 -1.39 -3.29
C VAL A 84 4.59 -0.78 -4.25
N LYS A 85 4.69 -1.35 -5.45
CA LYS A 85 5.50 -0.80 -6.53
C LYS A 85 4.70 0.29 -7.21
N VAL A 86 5.31 1.45 -7.39
CA VAL A 86 4.69 2.62 -8.00
C VAL A 86 5.10 2.71 -9.46
N ASP A 87 4.13 2.99 -10.32
CA ASP A 87 4.36 3.41 -11.69
C ASP A 87 4.01 4.88 -11.82
N HIS A 88 5.05 5.69 -12.04
CA HIS A 88 4.96 7.12 -12.21
C HIS A 88 4.91 7.54 -13.70
N THR A 89 4.82 6.58 -14.63
CA THR A 89 4.72 6.85 -16.06
C THR A 89 3.45 7.65 -16.37
N GLY A 90 3.58 8.71 -17.16
CA GLY A 90 2.45 9.58 -17.52
C GLY A 90 2.05 10.58 -16.43
N THR A 91 2.76 10.61 -15.30
CA THR A 91 2.61 11.66 -14.27
C THR A 91 3.74 12.69 -14.36
N ASN A 92 3.61 13.81 -13.63
CA ASN A 92 4.65 14.82 -13.53
C ASN A 92 5.59 14.60 -12.32
N LEU A 93 5.55 13.44 -11.64
CA LEU A 93 6.37 13.17 -10.45
C LEU A 93 7.87 13.36 -10.73
N VAL A 94 8.37 12.82 -11.85
CA VAL A 94 9.78 12.98 -12.27
C VAL A 94 10.16 14.46 -12.41
N GLN A 95 9.27 15.27 -12.97
CA GLN A 95 9.53 16.71 -13.15
C GLN A 95 9.57 17.43 -11.81
N GLN A 96 8.66 17.09 -10.88
CA GLN A 96 8.61 17.71 -9.55
C GLN A 96 9.84 17.31 -8.70
N VAL A 97 10.22 16.03 -8.70
CA VAL A 97 11.43 15.57 -8.01
C VAL A 97 12.68 16.26 -8.56
N ASN A 98 12.81 16.37 -9.89
CA ASN A 98 13.92 17.10 -10.49
C ASN A 98 13.92 18.60 -10.14
N ALA A 99 12.74 19.20 -9.90
CA ALA A 99 12.63 20.59 -9.49
C ALA A 99 13.02 20.82 -8.02
N CYS A 100 13.06 19.76 -7.20
CA CYS A 100 13.59 19.83 -5.83
C CYS A 100 15.10 20.15 -5.78
N GLY A 101 15.84 20.01 -6.89
CA GLY A 101 17.25 20.35 -6.98
C GLY A 101 18.16 19.44 -6.15
N ASP A 102 19.16 20.00 -5.46
CA ASP A 102 20.15 19.28 -4.64
C ASP A 102 19.58 18.75 -3.31
N LEU A 103 18.26 18.76 -3.14
CA LEU A 103 17.62 18.04 -2.05
C LEU A 103 17.87 16.53 -2.28
N ARG A 104 18.13 15.81 -1.20
CA ARG A 104 18.48 14.37 -1.17
C ARG A 104 17.29 13.45 -1.50
N ILE A 105 16.48 13.87 -2.45
CA ILE A 105 15.27 13.22 -2.93
C ILE A 105 15.54 12.84 -4.37
N VAL A 106 15.47 11.55 -4.67
CA VAL A 106 15.64 11.04 -6.02
C VAL A 106 14.40 10.28 -6.46
N ILE A 107 14.17 10.18 -7.77
CA ILE A 107 12.98 9.49 -8.30
C ILE A 107 12.90 8.02 -7.84
N GLY A 108 14.07 7.40 -7.57
CA GLY A 108 14.16 6.04 -7.04
C GLY A 108 13.48 5.86 -5.68
N ASP A 109 13.40 6.91 -4.86
CA ASP A 109 12.76 6.89 -3.54
C ASP A 109 11.25 6.64 -3.63
N PHE A 110 10.66 6.88 -4.80
CA PHE A 110 9.23 6.68 -5.06
C PHE A 110 8.95 5.41 -5.84
N ALA A 111 9.95 4.56 -6.11
CA ALA A 111 9.74 3.33 -6.87
C ALA A 111 8.93 2.29 -6.09
N GLU A 112 9.08 2.27 -4.77
CA GLU A 112 8.35 1.38 -3.86
C GLU A 112 7.95 2.14 -2.58
N MET A 113 6.81 1.76 -2.01
CA MET A 113 6.38 2.17 -0.67
C MET A 113 6.06 0.93 0.15
N THR A 114 6.22 1.00 1.46
CA THR A 114 5.81 -0.08 2.36
C THR A 114 4.44 0.25 2.95
N PHE A 115 3.50 -0.67 2.83
CA PHE A 115 2.20 -0.59 3.48
C PHE A 115 2.17 -1.55 4.66
N TYR A 116 1.83 -1.02 5.83
CA TYR A 116 1.62 -1.76 7.06
C TYR A 116 0.11 -1.95 7.24
N PHE A 117 -0.28 -3.19 7.47
CA PHE A 117 -1.67 -3.57 7.73
C PHE A 117 -1.70 -4.51 8.93
N ASN A 118 -2.14 -3.98 10.06
CA ASN A 118 -2.40 -4.80 11.24
C ASN A 118 -3.91 -4.76 11.58
N PRO A 119 -4.67 -5.82 11.24
CA PRO A 119 -6.10 -5.87 11.53
C PRO A 119 -6.42 -5.99 13.02
N SER A 120 -5.44 -6.34 13.87
CA SER A 120 -5.62 -6.48 15.31
C SER A 120 -5.45 -5.14 16.04
N ASP A 121 -4.54 -4.29 15.56
CA ASP A 121 -4.15 -3.06 16.25
C ASP A 121 -4.68 -1.77 15.59
N ASN A 122 -5.44 -1.88 14.49
CA ASN A 122 -5.88 -0.76 13.64
C ASN A 122 -4.73 0.14 13.14
N GLU A 123 -3.49 -0.34 13.23
CA GLU A 123 -2.33 0.37 12.71
C GLU A 123 -2.22 0.10 11.21
N ASN A 124 -2.73 1.05 10.42
CA ASN A 124 -2.56 1.10 8.98
C ASN A 124 -1.68 2.29 8.63
N ALA A 125 -0.53 2.04 8.01
CA ALA A 125 0.41 3.09 7.67
C ALA A 125 1.05 2.86 6.31
N ILE A 126 1.44 3.96 5.68
CA ILE A 126 2.27 4.00 4.48
C ILE A 126 3.62 4.57 4.90
N GLU A 127 4.68 3.87 4.56
CA GLU A 127 6.04 4.37 4.67
C GLU A 127 6.66 4.56 3.29
N LEU A 128 7.20 5.76 3.11
CA LEU A 128 7.99 6.15 1.95
C LEU A 128 9.41 6.45 2.47
N ARG A 129 10.40 5.73 1.96
CA ARG A 129 11.77 5.77 2.49
C ARG A 129 12.75 6.11 1.38
N SER A 130 13.73 6.92 1.72
CA SER A 130 14.86 7.17 0.85
C SER A 130 15.62 5.87 0.53
N THR A 131 16.03 5.72 -0.73
CA THR A 131 16.94 4.66 -1.19
C THR A 131 18.36 4.81 -0.63
N THR A 132 18.71 5.99 -0.11
CA THR A 132 19.99 6.31 0.54
C THR A 132 19.88 6.38 2.07
N GLU A 133 18.71 6.06 2.64
CA GLU A 133 18.39 6.16 4.08
C GLU A 133 18.50 7.59 4.66
N GLU A 134 18.40 8.62 3.81
CA GLU A 134 18.60 10.01 4.23
C GLU A 134 17.33 10.71 4.74
N TRP A 135 16.15 10.11 4.52
CA TRP A 135 14.87 10.60 5.02
C TRP A 135 13.83 9.47 5.04
N GLU A 136 12.83 9.64 5.90
CA GLU A 136 11.69 8.72 6.04
C GLU A 136 10.39 9.53 6.20
N GLY A 137 9.35 9.09 5.50
CA GLY A 137 7.98 9.55 5.69
C GLY A 137 7.09 8.41 6.14
N ARG A 138 6.36 8.61 7.23
CA ARG A 138 5.34 7.69 7.73
C ARG A 138 3.99 8.41 7.81
N PHE A 139 2.99 7.81 7.19
CA PHE A 139 1.65 8.37 7.04
C PHE A 139 0.63 7.36 7.56
N GLU A 140 -0.13 7.73 8.59
CA GLU A 140 -1.10 6.87 9.26
C GLU A 140 -2.48 7.07 8.67
N HIS A 141 -3.27 6.00 8.60
CA HIS A 141 -4.64 6.06 8.10
C HIS A 141 -5.51 6.95 8.99
N THR A 142 -6.21 7.91 8.38
CA THR A 142 -7.06 8.91 9.07
C THR A 142 -8.55 8.64 8.91
#